data_AF-A0A526PSI8-F1
#
_entry.id   AF-A0A526PSI8-F1
#
_cell.length_a   1.000
_cell.length_b   1.000
_cell.length_c   1.000
_cell.angle_alpha   90.00
_cell.angle_beta   90.00
_cell.angle_gamma   90.00
#
_symmetry.space_group_name_H-M   'P 1'
#
loop_
_entity.id
_entity.type
_entity.pdbx_description
1 polymer ?
#
loop_
_entity_poly.entity_id
_entity_poly.type
_entity_poly.pdbx_seq_one_letter_code
_entity_poly.pdbx_strand_id
1 'polypeptide(L)' 'MNRQKLTRAQSVTDKLWDSFQKAQDSLRTFNVNGVGILADRSLLRSNLVTAKAALEAALKEMDDFKDWPTDEEYERWGF' A
#
# COMPACT_ATOMS: atom_id res chain seq x y z
N MET A 1 -13.27 17.33 -17.51
CA MET A 1 -13.60 15.95 -17.10
C MET A 1 -12.37 15.10 -16.83
N ASN A 2 -11.45 14.86 -17.78
CA ASN A 2 -10.26 14.01 -17.54
C ASN A 2 -9.36 14.44 -16.39
N ARG A 3 -9.07 15.74 -16.23
CA ARG A 3 -8.17 16.23 -15.16
C ARG A 3 -8.70 15.89 -13.76
N GLN A 4 -10.00 16.01 -13.53
CA GLN A 4 -10.63 15.66 -12.26
C GLN A 4 -10.64 14.14 -12.01
N LYS A 5 -10.72 13.32 -13.05
CA LYS A 5 -10.58 11.87 -12.95
C LYS A 5 -9.16 11.47 -12.57
N LEU A 6 -8.15 12.02 -13.27
CA LEU A 6 -6.74 11.79 -12.96
C LEU A 6 -6.37 12.26 -11.54
N THR A 7 -6.83 13.43 -11.09
CA THR A 7 -6.60 13.90 -9.72
C THR A 7 -7.25 12.99 -8.66
N ARG A 8 -8.45 12.46 -8.92
CA ARG A 8 -9.09 11.50 -8.02
C ARG A 8 -8.32 10.17 -7.96
N ALA A 9 -7.93 9.65 -9.12
CA ALA A 9 -7.11 8.44 -9.21
C ALA A 9 -5.76 8.61 -8.51
N GLN A 10 -5.09 9.75 -8.70
CA GLN A 10 -3.86 10.09 -7.99
C GLN A 10 -4.07 10.06 -6.47
N SER A 11 -5.12 10.70 -5.96
CA SER A 11 -5.40 10.70 -4.51
C SER A 11 -5.64 9.29 -3.97
N VAL A 12 -6.25 8.38 -4.73
CA VAL A 12 -6.40 6.98 -4.34
C VAL A 12 -5.03 6.30 -4.35
N THR A 13 -4.24 6.47 -5.40
CA THR A 13 -2.86 5.95 -5.49
C THR A 13 -1.99 6.42 -4.32
N ASP A 14 -2.09 7.67 -3.89
CA ASP A 14 -1.36 8.19 -2.74
C ASP A 14 -1.75 7.46 -1.44
N LYS A 15 -3.04 7.18 -1.23
CA LYS A 15 -3.51 6.38 -0.07
C LYS A 15 -3.04 4.92 -0.13
N LEU A 16 -3.01 4.33 -1.33
CA LEU A 16 -2.48 2.98 -1.54
C LEU A 16 -1.00 2.94 -1.17
N TRP A 17 -0.24 3.94 -1.60
CA TRP A 17 1.17 4.10 -1.28
C TRP A 17 1.41 4.25 0.22
N ASP A 18 0.67 5.12 0.90
CA ASP A 18 0.76 5.29 2.36
C ASP A 18 0.47 3.98 3.12
N SER A 19 -0.51 3.22 2.67
CA SER A 19 -0.88 1.94 3.28
C SER A 19 0.19 0.87 3.05
N PHE A 20 0.78 0.85 1.85
CA PHE A 20 1.92 0.01 1.53
C PHE A 20 3.16 0.35 2.37
N GLN A 21 3.48 1.63 2.55
CA GLN A 21 4.59 2.06 3.40
C GLN A 21 4.41 1.61 4.85
N LYS A 22 3.21 1.76 5.43
CA LYS A 22 2.90 1.26 6.79
C LYS A 22 3.09 -0.25 6.92
N ALA A 23 2.70 -1.01 5.89
CA ALA A 23 2.94 -2.45 5.85
C ALA A 23 4.45 -2.75 5.81
N GLN A 24 5.20 -2.05 4.97
CA GLN A 24 6.65 -2.18 4.87
C GLN A 24 7.36 -1.85 6.19
N ASP A 25 6.97 -0.77 6.86
CA ASP A 25 7.54 -0.36 8.14
C ASP A 25 7.26 -1.39 9.24
N SER A 26 6.05 -1.96 9.26
CA SER A 26 5.69 -3.04 10.19
C SER A 26 6.56 -4.29 9.96
N LEU A 27 6.92 -4.55 8.70
CA LEU A 27 7.78 -5.68 8.33
C LEU A 27 9.26 -5.36 8.47
N ARG A 28 9.70 -4.11 8.59
CA ARG A 28 11.14 -3.77 8.71
C ARG A 28 11.80 -4.33 9.97
N THR A 29 11.04 -4.74 10.97
CA THR A 29 11.56 -5.28 12.23
C THR A 29 11.82 -6.80 12.18
N PHE A 30 12.55 -7.28 11.17
CA PHE A 30 13.19 -8.60 11.20
C PHE A 30 14.62 -8.44 11.72
N ASN A 31 14.79 -8.48 13.05
CA ASN A 31 16.13 -8.38 13.65
C ASN A 31 16.58 -9.76 14.10
N VAL A 32 17.56 -10.32 13.39
CA VAL A 32 18.33 -11.46 13.89
C VAL A 32 19.23 -10.99 15.03
N ASN A 33 19.02 -11.52 16.24
CA ASN A 33 20.08 -11.46 17.26
C ASN A 33 21.19 -12.48 16.90
N GLY A 34 22.35 -12.38 17.55
CA GLY A 34 23.55 -13.21 17.28
C GLY A 34 23.39 -14.73 17.49
N VAL A 35 22.17 -15.22 17.75
CA VAL A 35 21.80 -16.65 17.83
C VAL A 35 20.73 -17.05 16.80
N GLY A 36 20.43 -16.18 15.83
CA GLY A 36 19.52 -16.49 14.73
C GLY A 36 18.03 -16.37 15.07
N ILE A 37 17.67 -15.73 16.18
CA ILE A 37 16.28 -15.47 16.55
C ILE A 37 15.85 -14.13 15.93
N LEU A 38 14.84 -14.18 15.06
CA LEU A 38 14.35 -13.09 14.18
C LEU A 38 13.62 -11.94 14.91
N ALA A 39 13.20 -12.18 16.16
CA ALA A 39 12.52 -11.33 17.14
C ALA A 39 11.71 -12.28 18.06
N ASP A 40 11.15 -11.77 19.16
CA ASP A 40 10.14 -12.53 19.92
C ASP A 40 8.97 -12.92 18.98
N ARG A 41 8.53 -14.18 19.03
CA ARG A 41 7.48 -14.72 18.14
C ARG A 41 6.19 -13.90 18.21
N SER A 42 5.82 -13.39 19.38
CA SER A 42 4.61 -12.60 19.55
C SER A 42 4.72 -11.24 18.85
N LEU A 43 5.89 -10.60 18.93
CA LEU A 43 6.18 -9.35 18.22
C LEU A 43 6.14 -9.57 16.71
N LEU A 44 6.81 -10.62 16.22
CA LEU A 44 6.79 -10.95 14.79
C LEU A 44 5.37 -11.22 14.29
N ARG A 45 4.57 -12.00 15.04
CA ARG A 45 3.17 -12.24 14.70
C ARG A 45 2.36 -10.94 14.68
N SER A 46 2.54 -10.06 15.67
CA SER A 46 1.86 -8.76 15.73
C SER A 46 2.18 -7.91 14.50
N ASN A 47 3.46 -7.80 14.14
CA ASN A 47 3.92 -7.07 12.97
C ASN A 47 3.33 -7.62 11.66
N LEU A 48 3.29 -8.94 11.51
CA LEU A 48 2.67 -9.60 10.35
C LEU A 48 1.16 -9.31 10.28
N VAL A 49 0.45 -9.30 11.41
CA VAL A 49 -0.98 -8.98 11.47
C VAL A 49 -1.22 -7.51 11.09
N THR A 50 -0.41 -6.58 11.61
CA THR A 50 -0.49 -5.16 11.26
C THR A 50 -0.23 -4.92 9.78
N ALA A 51 0.82 -5.54 9.22
CA ALA A 51 1.13 -5.46 7.80
C ALA A 51 0.00 -6.01 6.94
N LYS A 52 -0.57 -7.16 7.32
CA LYS A 52 -1.73 -7.74 6.64
C LYS A 52 -2.92 -6.78 6.62
N ALA A 53 -3.27 -6.21 7.76
CA ALA A 53 -4.40 -5.28 7.85
C ALA A 53 -4.20 -4.02 6.98
N ALA A 54 -2.97 -3.49 6.93
CA ALA A 54 -2.64 -2.36 6.07
C ALA A 54 -2.76 -2.70 4.57
N LEU A 55 -2.33 -3.90 4.16
CA LEU A 55 -2.49 -4.37 2.78
C LEU A 55 -3.96 -4.63 2.42
N GLU A 56 -4.75 -5.20 3.34
CA GLU A 56 -6.19 -5.38 3.14
C GLU A 56 -6.92 -4.04 2.98
N ALA A 57 -6.53 -3.01 3.75
CA ALA A 57 -7.06 -1.66 3.59
C ALA A 57 -6.69 -1.04 2.22
N ALA A 58 -5.45 -1.24 1.75
CA ALA A 58 -5.04 -0.79 0.43
C ALA A 58 -5.85 -1.47 -0.69
N LEU A 59 -5.96 -2.80 -0.64
CA LEU A 59 -6.76 -3.56 -1.61
C LEU A 59 -8.21 -3.09 -1.62
N LYS A 60 -8.79 -2.83 -0.45
CA LYS A 60 -10.14 -2.30 -0.34
C LYS A 60 -10.30 -0.92 -1.00
N GLU A 61 -9.40 0.02 -0.76
CA GLU A 61 -9.44 1.34 -1.41
C GLU A 61 -9.31 1.21 -2.94
N MET A 62 -8.49 0.26 -3.41
CA MET A 62 -8.33 -0.03 -4.84
C MET A 62 -9.62 -0.59 -5.45
N ASP A 63 -10.26 -1.52 -4.76
CA ASP A 63 -11.51 -2.13 -5.18
C ASP A 63 -12.68 -1.15 -5.13
N ASP A 64 -12.74 -0.26 -4.14
CA ASP A 64 -13.84 0.70 -3.98
C ASP A 64 -13.77 1.82 -5.04
N PHE A 65 -12.58 2.16 -5.56
CA PHE A 65 -12.43 3.12 -6.64
C PHE A 65 -12.70 2.47 -8.01
N LYS A 66 -13.84 2.78 -8.62
CA LYS A 66 -14.26 2.20 -9.92
C LYS A 66 -13.88 3.02 -11.15
N ASP A 67 -13.46 4.26 -10.96
CA ASP A 67 -13.23 5.24 -12.04
C ASP A 67 -11.73 5.35 -12.39
N TRP A 68 -11.06 4.20 -12.54
CA TRP A 68 -9.65 4.15 -12.93
C TRP A 68 -9.46 4.78 -14.33
N PRO A 69 -8.40 5.58 -14.53
CA PRO A 69 -8.08 6.10 -15.86
C PRO A 69 -7.65 4.97 -16.79
N THR A 70 -8.06 5.09 -18.04
CA THR A 70 -7.65 4.21 -19.15
C THR A 70 -6.36 4.72 -19.78
N ASP A 71 -5.66 3.86 -20.52
CA ASP A 71 -4.40 4.21 -21.20
C ASP A 71 -4.56 5.43 -22.13
N GLU A 72 -5.66 5.52 -22.88
CA GLU A 72 -5.98 6.68 -23.73
C GLU A 72 -6.12 7.99 -22.94
N GLU A 73 -6.56 7.92 -21.68
CA GLU A 73 -6.71 9.10 -20.82
C GLU A 73 -5.35 9.60 -20.29
N TYR A 74 -4.34 8.72 -20.22
CA TYR A 74 -2.95 9.06 -19.94
C TYR A 74 -2.22 9.64 -21.17
N GLU A 75 -2.39 9.04 -22.35
CA GLU A 75 -1.75 9.48 -23.60
C GLU A 75 -2.17 10.90 -24.01
N ARG A 76 -3.44 11.28 -23.79
CA ARG A 76 -3.93 12.65 -24.04
C ARG A 76 -3.24 13.73 -23.17
N TRP A 77 -2.42 13.33 -22.20
CA TRP A 77 -1.65 14.21 -21.32
C TRP A 77 -0.13 14.18 -21.57
N GLY A 78 0.36 13.39 -22.54
CA GLY A 78 1.77 13.39 -22.93
C GLY A 78 2.72 12.78 -21.88
N PHE A 79 2.27 11.72 -21.21
CA PHE A 79 3.14 10.80 -20.47
C PHE A 79 3.72 9.73 -21.40
#